data_AF-A0A9E2Z4J6-F1
#
_entry.id   AF-A0A9E2Z4J6-F1
#
_cell.length_a   1.000
_cell.length_b   1.000
_cell.length_c   1.000
_cell.angle_alpha   90.00
_cell.angle_beta   90.00
_cell.angle_gamma   90.00
#
_symmetry.space_group_name_H-M   'P 1'
#
loop_
_entity.id
_entity.type
_entity.pdbx_description
1 polymer ?
#
loop_
_entity_poly.entity_id
_entity_poly.type
_entity_poly.pdbx_seq_one_letter_code
_entity_poly.pdbx_strand_id
1 'polypeptide(L)'
;MSDIDVEVEQLHTHAKSVEGLAARVDNCANTARGIDFGINTFGIIGQAFAAVIRPFSQARAGDLNSAAEAVRGVSGKLDQTADIYHTTDSDNANLFDNVKEGA
;
A
#
# COMPACT_ATOMS: atom_id res chain seq x y z
N MET A 1 12.38 -3.10 31.48
CA MET A 1 13.12 -3.14 30.20
C MET A 1 12.21 -3.90 29.26
N SER A 2 11.53 -3.22 28.33
CA SER A 2 10.59 -3.94 27.45
C SER A 2 11.42 -4.83 26.52
N ASP A 3 11.14 -6.12 26.59
CA ASP A 3 11.67 -7.12 25.67
C ASP A 3 11.04 -6.81 24.30
N ILE A 4 11.77 -6.08 23.46
CA ILE A 4 11.33 -5.79 22.09
C ILE A 4 11.79 -6.98 21.25
N ASP A 5 10.92 -7.98 21.15
CA ASP A 5 11.08 -9.10 20.25
C ASP A 5 10.51 -8.71 18.87
N VAL A 6 11.37 -8.62 17.86
CA VAL A 6 10.98 -8.24 16.49
C VAL A 6 11.19 -9.42 15.56
N GLU A 7 10.07 -10.04 15.18
CA GLU A 7 10.07 -11.06 14.15
C GLU A 7 10.08 -10.41 12.76
N VAL A 8 11.27 -10.32 12.16
CA VAL A 8 11.51 -9.74 10.82
C VAL A 8 10.61 -10.40 9.76
N GLU A 9 10.41 -11.72 9.83
CA GLU A 9 9.55 -12.45 8.89
C GLU A 9 8.08 -12.02 9.00
N GLN A 10 7.58 -11.75 10.21
CA GLN A 10 6.23 -11.24 10.40
C GLN A 10 6.07 -9.83 9.83
N LEU A 11 7.09 -8.97 9.97
CA LEU A 11 7.07 -7.63 9.37
C LEU A 11 7.00 -7.67 7.84
N HIS A 12 7.81 -8.52 7.19
CA HIS A 12 7.72 -8.72 5.73
C HIS A 12 6.37 -9.29 5.30
N THR A 13 5.82 -10.24 6.06
CA THR A 13 4.50 -10.82 5.79
C THR A 13 3.41 -9.77 5.92
N HIS A 14 3.53 -8.88 6.92
CA HIS A 14 2.61 -7.78 7.09
C HIS A 14 2.72 -6.74 5.97
N ALA A 15 3.94 -6.37 5.57
CA ALA A 15 4.18 -5.48 4.43
C ALA A 15 3.50 -6.02 3.16
N LYS A 16 3.70 -7.31 2.83
CA LYS A 16 3.00 -7.98 1.71
C LYS A 16 1.48 -7.94 1.82
N SER A 17 0.95 -8.08 3.04
CA SER A 17 -0.50 -8.00 3.28
C SER A 17 -1.03 -6.59 3.03
N VAL A 18 -0.29 -5.56 3.45
CA VAL A 18 -0.60 -4.15 3.21
C VAL A 18 -0.49 -3.81 1.72
N GLU A 19 0.50 -4.34 1.01
CA GLU A 19 0.59 -4.22 -0.45
C GLU A 19 -0.62 -4.85 -1.15
N GLY A 20 -1.05 -6.03 -0.69
CA GLY A 20 -2.27 -6.67 -1.18
C GLY A 20 -3.52 -5.81 -0.98
N LEU A 21 -3.60 -5.07 0.13
CA LEU A 21 -4.67 -4.09 0.34
C LEU A 21 -4.57 -2.92 -0.66
N ALA A 22 -3.38 -2.38 -0.89
CA ALA A 22 -3.19 -1.31 -1.87
C ALA A 22 -3.63 -1.75 -3.28
N ALA A 23 -3.27 -2.97 -3.70
CA ALA A 23 -3.69 -3.53 -4.99
C ALA A 23 -5.22 -3.67 -5.11
N ARG A 24 -5.92 -3.96 -4.02
CA ARG A 24 -7.39 -3.99 -3.99
C ARG A 24 -8.00 -2.60 -4.14
N VAL A 25 -7.42 -1.60 -3.46
CA VAL A 25 -7.88 -0.20 -3.57
C VAL A 25 -7.66 0.33 -4.98
N ASP A 26 -6.52 0.02 -5.60
CA ASP A 26 -6.23 0.38 -6.99
C ASP A 26 -7.22 -0.29 -7.98
N ASN A 27 -7.57 -1.56 -7.77
CA ASN A 27 -8.63 -2.23 -8.53
C ASN A 27 -9.99 -1.53 -8.39
N CYS A 28 -10.36 -1.08 -7.18
CA CYS A 28 -11.56 -0.29 -6.96
C CYS A 28 -11.51 1.04 -7.74
N ALA A 29 -10.37 1.74 -7.71
CA ALA A 29 -10.17 2.97 -8.47
C ALA A 29 -10.31 2.76 -9.98
N ASN A 30 -9.69 1.70 -10.51
CA ASN A 30 -9.80 1.31 -11.92
C ASN A 30 -11.25 1.01 -12.31
N THR A 31 -11.98 0.27 -11.46
CA THR A 31 -13.40 -0.04 -11.67
C THR A 31 -14.24 1.24 -11.66
N ALA A 32 -14.00 2.15 -10.72
CA ALA A 32 -14.70 3.42 -10.63
C ALA A 32 -14.44 4.32 -11.85
N ARG A 33 -13.23 4.31 -12.42
CA ARG A 33 -12.92 5.00 -13.69
C ARG A 33 -13.65 4.40 -14.89
N GLY A 34 -13.92 3.08 -14.85
CA GLY A 34 -14.68 2.38 -15.88
C GLY A 34 -16.18 2.67 -15.87
N ILE A 35 -16.71 3.34 -14.83
CA ILE A 35 -18.11 3.77 -14.78
C ILE A 35 -18.28 4.93 -15.76
N ASP A 36 -18.65 4.60 -16.99
CA ASP A 36 -19.09 5.58 -17.97
C ASP A 36 -20.61 5.69 -17.94
N PHE A 37 -21.11 6.87 -17.60
CA PHE A 37 -22.52 7.21 -17.73
C PHE A 37 -22.81 7.52 -19.20
N GLY A 38 -22.91 6.46 -20.00
CA GLY A 38 -23.10 6.57 -21.44
C GLY A 38 -24.30 7.45 -21.80
N ILE A 39 -24.10 8.31 -22.78
CA ILE A 39 -25.12 9.20 -23.38
C ILE A 39 -26.36 8.43 -23.87
N ASN A 40 -26.20 7.13 -24.18
CA ASN A 40 -27.26 6.23 -24.62
C ASN A 40 -27.93 5.43 -23.49
N THR A 41 -27.34 5.38 -22.28
CA THR A 41 -27.80 4.49 -21.21
C THR A 41 -29.04 5.03 -20.49
N PHE A 42 -29.26 6.36 -20.50
CA PHE A 42 -30.33 6.98 -19.71
C PHE A 42 -31.20 8.01 -20.47
N GLY A 43 -31.09 8.11 -21.81
CA GLY A 43 -31.83 9.10 -22.61
C GLY A 43 -31.50 10.57 -22.26
N ILE A 44 -32.21 11.53 -22.86
CA ILE A 44 -31.91 12.98 -22.70
C ILE A 44 -31.91 13.44 -21.23
N ILE A 45 -32.82 12.92 -20.40
CA ILE A 45 -32.88 13.27 -18.97
C ILE A 45 -31.64 12.74 -18.25
N GLY A 46 -31.24 11.50 -18.52
CA GLY A 46 -30.09 10.94 -17.86
C GLY A 46 -28.73 11.42 -18.37
N GLN A 47 -28.67 12.06 -19.55
CA GLN A 47 -27.48 12.80 -19.97
C GLN A 47 -27.19 13.99 -19.06
N ALA A 48 -28.23 14.70 -18.58
CA ALA A 48 -28.06 15.79 -17.63
C ALA A 48 -27.54 15.27 -16.27
N PHE A 49 -28.10 14.15 -15.78
CA PHE A 49 -27.61 13.49 -14.57
C PHE A 49 -26.17 12.98 -14.74
N ALA A 50 -25.85 12.37 -15.89
CA ALA A 50 -24.51 11.91 -16.22
C ALA A 50 -23.51 13.08 -16.23
N ALA A 51 -23.87 14.21 -16.85
CA ALA A 51 -23.02 15.41 -16.88
C ALA A 51 -22.73 15.97 -15.49
N VAL A 52 -23.70 15.90 -14.57
CA VAL A 52 -23.52 16.36 -13.18
C VAL A 52 -22.71 15.36 -12.36
N ILE A 53 -22.92 14.05 -12.51
CA ILE A 53 -22.31 13.02 -11.66
C ILE A 53 -20.90 12.62 -12.12
N ARG A 54 -20.61 12.67 -13.43
CA ARG A 54 -19.33 12.24 -14.01
C ARG A 54 -18.11 12.94 -13.39
N PRO A 55 -18.11 14.26 -13.14
CA PRO A 55 -17.00 14.93 -12.45
C PRO A 55 -16.77 14.41 -11.02
N PHE A 56 -17.84 14.17 -10.25
CA PHE A 56 -17.73 13.63 -8.89
C PHE A 56 -17.20 12.19 -8.89
N SER A 57 -17.61 11.37 -9.86
CA SER A 57 -17.11 10.00 -10.01
C SER A 57 -15.63 9.99 -10.34
N GLN A 58 -15.19 10.86 -11.25
CA GLN A 58 -13.78 10.99 -11.61
C GLN A 58 -12.92 11.50 -10.45
N ALA A 59 -13.39 12.52 -9.72
CA ALA A 59 -12.70 13.03 -8.54
C ALA A 59 -12.50 11.93 -7.48
N ARG A 60 -13.56 11.17 -7.16
CA ARG A 60 -13.48 10.07 -6.19
C ARG A 60 -12.58 8.92 -6.66
N ALA A 61 -12.52 8.66 -7.96
CA ALA A 61 -11.57 7.69 -8.49
C ALA A 61 -10.11 8.16 -8.35
N GLY A 62 -9.87 9.48 -8.42
CA GLY A 62 -8.59 10.10 -8.09
C GLY A 62 -8.22 9.91 -6.62
N ASP A 63 -9.15 10.17 -5.71
CA ASP A 63 -8.94 9.98 -4.26
C ASP A 63 -8.57 8.53 -3.91
N LEU A 64 -9.20 7.55 -4.58
CA LEU A 64 -8.87 6.13 -4.41
C LEU A 64 -7.46 5.79 -4.91
N ASN A 65 -6.99 6.41 -6.00
CA ASN A 65 -5.61 6.25 -6.45
C ASN A 65 -4.62 6.79 -5.40
N SER A 66 -4.85 8.00 -4.88
CA SER A 66 -3.99 8.58 -3.84
C SER A 66 -4.00 7.76 -2.56
N ALA A 67 -5.14 7.19 -2.18
CA ALA A 67 -5.23 6.27 -1.06
C ALA A 67 -4.41 4.99 -1.30
N ALA A 68 -4.48 4.40 -2.50
CA ALA A 68 -3.68 3.23 -2.86
C ALA A 68 -2.18 3.52 -2.78
N GLU A 69 -1.72 4.66 -3.29
CA GLU A 69 -0.32 5.11 -3.20
C GLU A 69 0.14 5.28 -1.75
N ALA A 70 -0.69 5.89 -0.90
CA ALA A 70 -0.38 6.05 0.52
C ALA A 70 -0.22 4.68 1.22
N VAL A 71 -1.09 3.71 0.93
CA VAL A 71 -1.01 2.35 1.48
C VAL A 71 0.23 1.61 0.98
N ARG A 72 0.60 1.73 -0.31
CA ARG A 72 1.89 1.21 -0.82
C ARG A 72 3.08 1.85 -0.09
N GLY A 73 3.00 3.15 0.19
CA GLY A 73 4.03 3.85 0.96
C GLY A 73 4.21 3.30 2.37
N VAL A 74 3.13 2.88 3.03
CA VAL A 74 3.19 2.22 4.34
C VAL A 74 3.81 0.83 4.23
N SER A 75 3.40 0.04 3.22
CA SER A 75 4.00 -1.27 2.91
C SER A 75 5.52 -1.18 2.75
N GLY A 76 6.00 -0.25 1.92
CA GLY A 76 7.43 -0.06 1.70
C GLY A 76 8.19 0.36 2.96
N LYS A 77 7.58 1.16 3.85
CA LYS A 77 8.19 1.51 5.15
C LYS A 77 8.25 0.32 6.10
N LEU A 78 7.28 -0.59 6.05
CA LEU A 78 7.30 -1.83 6.85
C LEU A 78 8.43 -2.75 6.39
N ASP A 79 8.58 -2.94 5.07
CA ASP A 79 9.70 -3.71 4.50
C ASP A 79 11.04 -3.09 4.86
N GLN A 80 11.20 -1.77 4.68
CA GLN A 80 12.42 -1.07 5.07
C GLN A 80 12.74 -1.24 6.56
N THR A 81 11.71 -1.24 7.41
CA THR A 81 11.89 -1.45 8.86
C THR A 81 12.41 -2.86 9.13
N ALA A 82 11.84 -3.87 8.48
CA ALA A 82 12.28 -5.25 8.59
C ALA A 82 13.76 -5.42 8.16
N ASP A 83 14.14 -4.81 7.03
CA ASP A 83 15.51 -4.83 6.52
C ASP A 83 16.51 -4.19 7.49
N ILE A 84 16.13 -3.07 8.12
CA ILE A 84 16.95 -2.38 9.13
C ILE A 84 17.18 -3.29 10.34
N TYR A 85 16.13 -3.95 10.85
CA TYR A 85 16.26 -4.89 11.96
C TYR A 85 17.20 -6.05 11.60
N HIS A 86 17.01 -6.66 10.43
CA HIS A 86 17.82 -7.78 10.00
C HIS A 86 19.30 -7.42 9.79
N THR A 87 19.56 -6.28 9.15
CA THR A 87 20.92 -5.79 8.90
C THR A 87 21.62 -5.45 10.21
N THR A 88 20.94 -4.72 11.09
CA THR A 88 21.51 -4.33 12.39
C THR A 88 21.84 -5.56 13.25
N ASP A 89 20.96 -6.57 13.26
CA ASP A 89 21.19 -7.81 13.99
C ASP A 89 22.37 -8.60 13.41
N SER A 90 22.42 -8.73 12.08
CA SER A 90 23.52 -9.41 11.38
C SER A 90 24.87 -8.72 11.59
N ASP A 91 24.91 -7.38 11.52
CA ASP A 91 26.12 -6.58 11.76
C ASP A 91 26.62 -6.77 13.19
N ASN A 92 25.71 -6.76 14.18
CA ASN A 92 26.07 -7.01 15.57
C ASN A 92 26.58 -8.45 15.77
N ALA A 93 25.90 -9.46 15.22
CA ALA A 93 26.33 -10.85 15.31
C ALA A 93 27.75 -11.04 14.73
N ASN A 94 28.02 -10.47 13.55
CA ASN A 94 29.33 -10.48 12.92
C ASN A 94 30.41 -9.81 13.79
N LEU A 95 30.10 -8.66 14.40
CA LEU A 95 31.03 -8.00 15.31
C LEU A 95 31.37 -8.88 16.51
N PHE A 96 30.38 -9.54 17.11
CA PHE A 96 30.61 -10.43 18.26
C PHE A 96 31.39 -11.68 17.90
N ASP A 97 31.16 -12.28 16.72
CA ASP A 97 31.92 -13.45 16.28
C ASP A 97 33.38 -13.11 15.99
N ASN A 98 33.66 -11.98 15.34
CA ASN A 98 35.03 -11.50 15.14
C ASN A 98 35.78 -11.23 16.47
N VAL A 99 35.08 -10.77 17.51
CA VAL A 99 35.68 -10.58 18.84
C VAL A 99 36.00 -11.91 19.52
N LYS A 100 35.17 -12.94 19.34
CA LYS A 100 35.42 -14.28 19.89
C LYS A 100 36.57 -15.01 19.21
N GLU A 101 36.76 -14.81 17.90
CA GLU A 101 37.86 -15.44 17.16
C GLU A 101 39.22 -14.77 17.41
N GLY A 102 39.22 -13.50 17.85
CA GLY A 102 40.43 -12.73 18.17
C GLY A 102 40.91 -12.82 19.63
N ALA A 103 40.22 -13.59 20.49
CA ALA A 103 40.53 -13.78 21.91
C ALA A 103 40.96 -15.23 22.19
#